data_AF-A0A4Y2S2P9-F1
#
_entry.id   AF-A0A4Y2S2P9-F1
#
_cell.length_a   1.000
_cell.length_b   1.000
_cell.length_c   1.000
_cell.angle_alpha   90.00
_cell.angle_beta   90.00
_cell.angle_gamma   90.00
#
_symmetry.space_group_name_H-M   'P 1'
#
loop_
_entity.id
_entity.type
_entity.pdbx_description
1 polymer ?
#
loop_
_entity_poly.entity_id
_entity_poly.type
_entity_poly.pdbx_seq_one_letter_code
_entity_poly.pdbx_strand_id
1 'polypeptide(L)'
;MPVLSAVDLKVNLPRLSVPVSLPADRVEDSAVFEVVGVDLAGPLYIKQSTKVLAVLYTCALYRALHLELVSSLSTDAFLLSFRSFVARRGSP
;
A
#
# COMPACT_ATOMS: atom_id res chain seq x y z
N MET A 1 -28.26 45.54 -11.60
CA MET A 1 -29.73 45.40 -11.65
C MET A 1 -30.12 45.52 -13.12
N PRO A 2 -30.84 44.58 -13.77
CA PRO A 2 -31.45 43.29 -13.37
C PRO A 2 -30.61 42.08 -13.90
N VAL A 3 -30.64 40.80 -13.46
CA VAL A 3 -31.57 39.85 -12.80
C VAL A 3 -32.35 38.94 -13.79
N LEU A 4 -32.11 37.62 -13.63
CA LEU A 4 -32.82 36.40 -14.12
C LEU A 4 -32.69 36.07 -15.63
N SER A 5 -32.42 34.83 -16.06
CA SER A 5 -32.89 33.54 -15.53
C SER A 5 -31.90 32.41 -15.88
N ALA A 6 -31.46 31.70 -14.85
CA ALA A 6 -30.77 30.42 -14.95
C ALA A 6 -31.83 29.32 -14.86
N VAL A 7 -32.40 28.90 -15.99
CA VAL A 7 -33.28 27.73 -16.02
C VAL A 7 -33.06 26.97 -17.35
N ASP A 8 -32.76 25.67 -17.22
CA ASP A 8 -32.84 24.61 -18.23
C ASP A 8 -31.73 24.41 -19.27
N LEU A 9 -30.48 24.31 -18.82
CA LEU A 9 -29.50 23.40 -19.42
C LEU A 9 -29.20 22.23 -18.48
N LYS A 10 -30.25 21.46 -18.18
CA LYS A 10 -30.17 20.13 -17.56
C LYS A 10 -30.39 19.05 -18.64
N VAL A 11 -29.70 19.16 -19.77
CA VAL A 11 -29.76 18.13 -20.83
C VAL A 11 -28.71 17.07 -20.54
N ASN A 12 -29.18 15.96 -19.95
CA ASN A 12 -28.61 14.60 -19.96
C ASN A 12 -27.14 14.45 -20.39
N LEU A 13 -26.19 14.68 -19.47
CA LEU A 13 -24.86 14.10 -19.61
C LEU A 13 -24.95 12.65 -19.12
N PRO A 14 -24.61 11.61 -19.92
CA PRO A 14 -24.45 10.26 -19.38
C PRO A 14 -23.46 10.36 -18.22
N ARG A 15 -23.65 9.56 -17.15
CA ARG A 15 -22.72 9.52 -16.02
C ARG A 15 -21.34 9.10 -16.52
N LEU A 16 -20.56 10.02 -17.08
CA LEU A 16 -19.15 9.83 -17.34
C LEU A 16 -18.53 9.93 -15.94
N SER A 17 -18.38 8.78 -15.29
CA SER A 17 -17.52 8.67 -14.12
C SER A 17 -16.14 9.10 -14.59
N VAL A 18 -15.76 10.35 -14.32
CA VAL A 18 -14.39 10.80 -14.52
C VAL A 18 -13.54 9.81 -13.71
N PRO A 19 -12.67 9.01 -14.35
CA PRO A 19 -11.84 8.08 -13.61
C PRO A 19 -11.00 8.91 -12.64
N VAL A 20 -11.08 8.58 -11.36
CA VAL A 20 -10.22 9.18 -10.35
C VAL A 20 -8.79 8.78 -10.68
N SER A 21 -7.91 9.76 -10.92
CA SER A 21 -6.49 9.51 -11.10
C SER A 21 -5.94 8.79 -9.88
N LEU A 22 -5.20 7.71 -10.11
CA LEU A 22 -4.51 7.01 -9.03
C LEU A 22 -3.45 7.94 -8.41
N PRO A 23 -3.11 7.77 -7.11
CA PRO A 23 -1.99 8.47 -6.50
C PRO A 23 -0.70 8.30 -7.32
N ALA A 24 0.11 9.35 -7.42
CA ALA A 24 1.36 9.35 -8.19
C ALA A 24 2.28 8.17 -7.82
N ASP A 25 2.35 7.84 -6.53
CA ASP A 25 3.14 6.73 -5.97
C ASP A 25 2.72 5.33 -6.49
N ARG A 26 1.62 5.23 -7.25
CA ARG A 26 1.15 4.00 -7.90
C ARG A 26 1.29 4.00 -9.43
N VAL A 27 1.77 5.09 -10.02
CA VAL A 27 1.76 5.29 -11.49
C VAL A 27 3.08 5.81 -12.02
N GLU A 28 3.76 6.68 -11.27
CA GLU A 28 5.07 7.20 -11.63
C GLU A 28 6.15 6.13 -11.42
N ASP A 29 7.12 6.07 -12.32
CA ASP A 29 8.25 5.14 -12.21
C ASP A 29 9.07 5.45 -10.94
N SER A 30 9.44 4.41 -10.20
CA SER A 30 10.31 4.51 -9.02
C SER A 30 11.22 3.28 -8.93
N ALA A 31 12.23 3.30 -8.07
CA ALA A 31 13.05 2.12 -7.85
C ALA A 31 12.27 1.01 -7.14
N VAL A 32 12.68 -0.24 -7.33
CA VAL A 32 12.06 -1.38 -6.64
C VAL A 32 12.22 -1.21 -5.13
N PHE A 33 11.10 -1.25 -4.40
CA PHE A 33 11.01 -0.97 -2.95
C PHE A 33 11.27 0.48 -2.52
N GLU A 34 11.17 1.46 -3.42
CA GLU A 34 11.15 2.89 -3.04
C GLU A 34 9.83 3.27 -2.35
N VAL A 35 8.69 2.86 -2.94
CA VAL A 35 7.38 3.00 -2.30
C VAL A 35 6.94 1.65 -1.74
N VAL A 36 6.92 1.55 -0.40
CA VAL A 36 6.66 0.29 0.31
C VAL A 36 5.41 0.39 1.19
N GLY A 37 4.45 -0.49 0.94
CA GLY A 37 3.37 -0.79 1.88
C GLY A 37 3.78 -1.90 2.84
N VAL A 38 3.45 -1.77 4.12
CA VAL A 38 3.77 -2.75 5.16
C VAL A 38 2.49 -3.30 5.76
N ASP A 39 2.41 -4.63 5.87
CA ASP A 39 1.31 -5.31 6.56
C ASP A 39 1.81 -6.49 7.39
N LEU A 40 0.97 -7.02 8.29
CA LEU A 40 1.25 -8.17 9.14
C LEU A 40 0.15 -9.22 8.95
N ALA A 41 0.50 -10.35 8.37
CA ALA A 41 -0.40 -11.50 8.25
C ALA A 41 -0.26 -12.42 9.47
N GLY A 42 -1.42 -12.93 9.89
CA GLY A 42 -1.68 -13.55 11.18
C GLY A 42 -0.86 -14.80 11.52
N PRO A 43 -1.28 -15.53 12.57
CA PRO A 43 -0.45 -16.57 13.17
C PRO A 43 -0.25 -17.73 12.20
N LEU A 44 0.96 -17.83 11.66
CA LEU A 44 1.47 -18.99 10.97
C LEU A 44 2.09 -19.93 12.01
N TYR A 45 1.92 -21.22 11.81
CA TYR A 45 2.53 -22.24 12.64
C TYR A 45 3.66 -22.90 11.86
N ILE A 46 4.90 -22.64 12.26
CA ILE A 46 6.05 -23.37 11.73
C ILE A 46 6.20 -24.71 12.45
N LYS A 47 7.20 -25.51 12.05
CA LYS A 47 7.50 -26.81 12.69
C LYS A 47 7.53 -26.66 14.21
N GLN A 48 7.05 -27.70 14.92
CA GLN A 48 6.90 -27.71 16.38
C GLN A 48 5.80 -26.77 16.91
N SER A 49 4.81 -26.42 16.08
CA SER A 49 3.66 -25.59 16.47
C SER A 49 4.05 -24.20 17.00
N THR A 50 5.21 -23.69 16.58
CA THR A 50 5.65 -22.34 16.96
C THR A 50 4.87 -21.30 16.18
N LYS A 51 4.18 -20.42 16.90
CA LYS A 51 3.42 -19.31 16.34
C LYS A 51 4.37 -18.19 15.89
N VAL A 52 4.25 -17.80 14.63
CA VAL A 52 4.95 -16.64 14.04
C VAL A 52 3.95 -15.79 13.25
N LEU A 53 4.30 -14.56 12.95
CA LEU A 53 3.57 -13.71 12.01
C LEU A 53 4.46 -13.42 10.81
N ALA A 54 3.86 -13.18 9.65
CA ALA A 54 4.59 -12.74 8.47
C ALA A 54 4.48 -11.22 8.33
N VAL A 55 5.60 -10.51 8.30
CA VAL A 55 5.66 -9.11 7.89
C VAL A 55 5.77 -9.08 6.37
N LEU A 56 4.86 -8.34 5.74
CA LEU A 56 4.79 -8.18 4.29
C LEU A 56 5.29 -6.78 3.92
N TYR A 57 6.40 -6.73 3.20
CA TYR A 57 6.88 -5.50 2.56
C TYR A 57 6.52 -5.57 1.07
N THR A 58 5.60 -4.71 0.67
CA THR A 58 4.99 -4.71 -0.67
C THR A 58 5.46 -3.50 -1.45
N CYS A 59 5.93 -3.69 -2.69
CA CYS A 59 6.29 -2.58 -3.56
C CYS A 59 5.06 -2.12 -4.35
N ALA A 60 4.75 -0.81 -4.29
CA ALA A 60 3.54 -0.25 -4.87
C ALA A 60 3.42 -0.41 -6.40
N LEU A 61 4.55 -0.36 -7.12
CA LEU A 61 4.57 -0.38 -8.58
C LEU A 61 4.75 -1.78 -9.17
N TYR A 62 5.73 -2.53 -8.64
CA TYR A 62 6.19 -3.76 -9.29
C TYR A 62 5.54 -5.04 -8.79
N ARG A 63 4.55 -4.93 -7.88
CA ARG A 63 3.93 -6.09 -7.20
C ARG A 63 4.97 -7.02 -6.54
N ALA A 64 6.13 -6.47 -6.17
CA ALA A 64 7.18 -7.21 -5.50
C ALA A 64 6.82 -7.38 -4.02
N LEU A 65 7.11 -8.56 -3.47
CA LEU A 65 6.85 -8.90 -2.08
C LEU A 65 8.15 -9.37 -1.42
N HIS A 66 8.47 -8.80 -0.26
CA HIS A 66 9.48 -9.32 0.66
C HIS A 66 8.80 -9.73 1.95
N LEU A 67 9.04 -10.96 2.38
CA LEU A 67 8.43 -11.55 3.56
C LEU A 67 9.50 -11.78 4.63
N GLU A 68 9.16 -11.42 5.86
CA GLU A 68 9.95 -11.70 7.06
C GLU A 68 9.07 -12.36 8.11
N LEU A 69 9.67 -13.23 8.93
CA LEU A 69 8.94 -13.91 10.01
C LEU A 69 9.30 -13.30 11.36
N VAL A 70 8.27 -12.92 12.12
CA VAL A 70 8.42 -12.37 13.47
C VAL A 70 7.73 -13.25 14.50
N SER A 71 8.28 -13.32 15.70
CA SER A 71 7.75 -14.15 16.79
C SER A 71 6.59 -13.50 17.55
N SER A 72 6.36 -12.19 17.37
CA SER A 72 5.34 -11.43 18.09
C SER A 72 4.90 -10.19 17.30
N LEU A 73 3.75 -9.62 17.68
CA LEU A 73 3.24 -8.34 17.17
C LEU A 73 3.85 -7.14 17.92
N SER A 74 5.06 -7.30 18.48
CA SER A 74 5.73 -6.22 19.21
C SER A 74 6.45 -5.27 18.26
N THR A 75 6.60 -4.01 18.68
CA THR A 75 7.36 -3.00 17.94
C THR A 75 8.81 -3.43 17.73
N ASP A 76 9.44 -4.04 18.74
CA ASP A 76 10.83 -4.49 18.65
C ASP A 76 11.01 -5.58 17.59
N ALA A 77 10.09 -6.55 17.55
CA ALA A 77 10.12 -7.60 16.52
C ALA A 77 9.92 -7.01 15.12
N PHE A 78 9.03 -6.03 14.98
CA PHE A 78 8.85 -5.31 13.72
C PHE A 78 10.09 -4.51 13.30
N LEU A 79 10.70 -3.76 14.22
CA LEU A 79 11.90 -2.95 13.93
C LEU A 79 13.08 -3.83 13.51
N LEU A 80 13.23 -5.01 14.12
CA LEU A 80 14.26 -5.98 13.71
C LEU A 80 14.03 -6.49 12.29
N SER A 81 12.78 -6.84 11.96
CA SER A 81 12.37 -7.20 10.60
C SER A 81 12.63 -6.06 9.61
N PHE A 82 12.26 -4.83 9.96
CA PHE A 82 12.43 -3.66 9.10
C PHE A 82 13.89 -3.34 8.83
N ARG A 83 14.76 -3.40 9.85
CA ARG A 83 16.21 -3.26 9.66
C ARG A 83 16.77 -4.32 8.71
N SER A 84 16.32 -5.56 8.85
CA SER A 84 16.73 -6.67 7.98
C SER A 84 16.27 -6.46 6.53
N PHE A 85 15.04 -5.96 6.35
CA PHE A 85 14.53 -5.55 5.05
C PHE A 85 15.39 -4.45 4.42
N VAL A 86 15.63 -3.34 5.14
CA VAL A 86 16.46 -2.21 4.67
C VAL A 86 17.87 -2.66 4.32
N ALA A 87 18.49 -3.52 5.14
CA ALA A 87 19.82 -4.05 4.87
C ALA A 87 19.92 -4.86 3.57
N ARG A 88 18.82 -5.51 3.14
CA ARG A 88 18.79 -6.35 1.92
C ARG A 88 18.19 -5.66 0.70
N ARG A 89 17.30 -4.69 0.89
CA ARG A 89 16.53 -4.04 -0.18
C ARG A 89 16.84 -2.56 -0.38
N GLY A 90 17.61 -1.95 0.53
CA GLY A 90 17.84 -0.51 0.56
C GLY A 90 16.79 0.21 1.41
N SER A 91 17.03 1.49 1.67
CA SER A 91 16.01 2.34 2.27
C SER A 91 14.93 2.61 1.23
N PRO A 92 13.65 2.43 1.58
CA PRO A 92 12.55 3.14 0.92
C PRO A 92 12.80 4.65 0.97
#